data_AF-A0A6N2KFY4-F1
#
_entry.id   AF-A0A6N2KFY4-F1
#
_cell.length_a   1.000
_cell.length_b   1.000
_cell.length_c   1.000
_cell.angle_alpha   90.00
_cell.angle_beta   90.00
_cell.angle_gamma   90.00
#
_symmetry.space_group_name_H-M   'P 1'
#
loop_
_entity.id
_entity.type
_entity.pdbx_description
1 polymer ?
#
loop_
_entity_poly.entity_id
_entity_poly.type
_entity_poly.pdbx_seq_one_letter_code
_entity_poly.pdbx_strand_id
1 'polypeptide(L)'
;MNIIKPKPNPQQQLRDWQRRLRQESRNTEHIQREEKTVQKAIRDAAKRNDMVSAKALAKEIVTSRRTVNRLYENKAQNEFNINASWRKSRDCPYSGPFVKEC
;
A
#
# COMPACT_ATOMS: atom_id res chain seq x y z
N MET A 1 -7.47 32.87 -9.73
CA MET A 1 -7.53 31.57 -10.45
C MET A 1 -7.95 30.51 -9.44
N ASN A 2 -9.18 30.02 -9.51
CA ASN A 2 -9.71 29.06 -8.52
C ASN A 2 -9.15 27.66 -8.80
N ILE A 3 -8.17 27.24 -8.01
CA ILE A 3 -7.48 25.93 -8.09
C ILE A 3 -8.30 24.84 -7.36
N ILE A 4 -9.63 24.93 -7.41
CA ILE A 4 -10.50 23.91 -6.81
C ILE A 4 -10.63 22.80 -7.83
N LYS A 5 -9.80 21.76 -7.70
CA LYS A 5 -9.95 20.55 -8.52
C LYS A 5 -11.36 20.02 -8.29
N PRO A 6 -12.14 19.75 -9.36
CA PRO A 6 -13.47 19.17 -9.21
C PRO A 6 -13.37 17.87 -8.41
N LYS A 7 -14.37 17.64 -7.56
CA LYS A 7 -14.46 16.40 -6.76
C LYS A 7 -14.30 15.21 -7.71
N PRO A 8 -13.31 14.33 -7.51
CA PRO A 8 -13.04 13.26 -8.45
C PRO A 8 -14.27 12.36 -8.56
N ASN A 9 -14.57 11.93 -9.78
CA ASN A 9 -15.69 11.04 -10.05
C ASN A 9 -15.54 9.78 -9.18
N PRO A 10 -16.61 9.28 -8.54
CA PRO A 10 -16.55 8.07 -7.70
C PRO A 10 -15.91 6.87 -8.41
N GLN A 11 -16.10 6.73 -9.73
CA GLN A 11 -15.44 5.69 -10.53
C GLN A 11 -13.92 5.91 -10.66
N GLN A 12 -13.48 7.18 -10.73
CA GLN A 12 -12.04 7.51 -10.74
C GLN A 12 -11.41 7.23 -9.37
N GLN A 13 -12.11 7.57 -8.27
CA GLN A 13 -11.64 7.26 -6.91
C GLN A 13 -11.45 5.75 -6.71
N LEU A 14 -12.40 4.94 -7.18
CA LEU A 14 -12.33 3.49 -7.11
C LEU A 14 -11.11 2.94 -7.88
N ARG A 15 -10.87 3.44 -9.10
CA ARG A 15 -9.71 3.06 -9.92
C ARG A 15 -8.40 3.47 -9.26
N ASP A 16 -8.35 4.63 -8.61
CA ASP A 16 -7.17 5.11 -7.89
C ASP A 16 -6.87 4.25 -6.66
N TRP A 17 -7.87 3.89 -5.86
CA TRP A 17 -7.69 2.98 -4.73
C TRP A 17 -7.23 1.58 -5.18
N GLN A 18 -7.83 1.03 -6.25
CA GLN A 18 -7.38 -0.24 -6.83
C GLN A 18 -5.93 -0.16 -7.36
N ARG A 19 -5.54 0.97 -7.96
CA ARG A 19 -4.16 1.19 -8.41
C ARG A 19 -3.20 1.27 -7.22
N ARG A 20 -3.56 2.00 -6.17
CA ARG A 20 -2.77 2.13 -4.94
C ARG A 20 -2.58 0.78 -4.25
N LEU A 21 -3.61 -0.04 -4.16
CA LEU A 21 -3.49 -1.40 -3.59
C LEU A 21 -2.48 -2.26 -4.35
N ARG A 22 -2.51 -2.25 -5.69
CA ARG A 22 -1.53 -2.99 -6.49
C ARG A 22 -0.12 -2.43 -6.31
N GLN A 23 0.02 -1.12 -6.15
CA GLN A 23 1.31 -0.51 -5.88
C GLN A 23 1.83 -0.89 -4.49
N GLU A 24 0.99 -0.84 -3.46
CA GLU A 24 1.33 -1.20 -2.09
C GLU A 24 1.75 -2.66 -1.99
N SER A 25 1.02 -3.59 -2.62
CA SER A 25 1.42 -5.00 -2.67
C SER A 25 2.81 -5.18 -3.31
N ARG A 26 3.08 -4.54 -4.46
CA ARG A 26 4.41 -4.60 -5.10
C ARG A 26 5.50 -3.99 -4.23
N ASN A 27 5.20 -2.88 -3.55
CA ASN A 27 6.16 -2.23 -2.64
C ASN A 27 6.48 -3.13 -1.44
N THR A 28 5.48 -3.80 -0.85
CA THR A 28 5.73 -4.73 0.27
C THR A 28 6.62 -5.89 -0.15
N GLU A 29 6.42 -6.47 -1.34
CA GLU A 29 7.28 -7.54 -1.87
C GLU A 29 8.70 -7.05 -2.20
N HIS A 30 8.85 -5.80 -2.64
CA HIS A 30 10.17 -5.22 -2.91
C HIS A 30 10.96 -5.06 -1.63
N ILE A 31 10.37 -4.41 -0.62
CA ILE A 31 11.03 -4.15 0.67
C ILE A 31 11.41 -5.46 1.35
N GLN A 32 10.54 -6.48 1.32
CA GLN A 32 10.87 -7.80 1.90
C GLN A 32 12.03 -8.50 1.20
N ARG A 33 12.19 -8.33 -0.12
CA ARG A 33 13.34 -8.86 -0.85
C ARG A 33 14.63 -8.13 -0.48
N GLU A 34 14.57 -6.80 -0.42
CA GLU A 34 15.70 -5.98 0.00
C GLU A 34 16.13 -6.30 1.44
N GLU A 35 15.18 -6.47 2.37
CA GLU A 35 15.47 -6.88 3.75
C GLU A 35 16.25 -8.19 3.82
N LYS A 36 15.92 -9.18 2.97
CA LYS A 36 16.66 -10.45 2.91
C LYS A 36 18.10 -10.25 2.43
N THR A 37 18.33 -9.34 1.48
CA THR A 37 19.67 -9.00 1.00
C THR A 37 20.48 -8.26 2.06
N VAL A 38 19.88 -7.28 2.75
CA VAL A 38 20.52 -6.54 3.85
C VAL A 38 20.84 -7.48 5.02
N GLN A 39 19.97 -8.45 5.33
CA GLN A 39 20.28 -9.47 6.35
C GLN A 39 21.52 -10.30 5.99
N LYS A 40 21.73 -10.65 4.72
CA LYS A 40 22.96 -11.32 4.27
C LYS A 40 24.16 -10.40 4.44
N ALA A 41 24.05 -9.14 4.02
CA ALA A 41 25.11 -8.14 4.16
C ALA A 41 25.53 -7.91 5.63
N ILE A 42 24.57 -7.94 6.58
CA ILE A 42 24.87 -7.87 8.02
C ILE A 42 25.69 -9.07 8.48
N ARG A 43 25.32 -10.30 8.06
CA ARG A 43 26.07 -11.50 8.42
C ARG A 43 27.50 -11.45 7.88
N ASP A 44 27.68 -10.95 6.65
CA ASP A 44 28.99 -10.84 6.03
C ASP A 44 29.83 -9.71 6.65
N ALA A 45 29.22 -8.60 7.06
CA ALA A 45 29.89 -7.55 7.83
C ALA A 45 30.31 -8.04 9.22
N ALA A 46 29.44 -8.80 9.90
CA ALA A 46 29.73 -9.40 11.20
C ALA A 46 30.89 -10.41 11.12
N LYS A 47 30.95 -11.24 10.08
CA LYS A 47 32.08 -12.15 9.83
C LYS A 47 33.41 -11.42 9.62
N ARG A 48 33.37 -10.23 9.00
CA ARG A 48 34.54 -9.37 8.79
C ARG A 48 34.88 -8.52 10.03
N ASN A 49 34.16 -8.72 11.13
CA ASN A 49 34.30 -7.97 12.38
C ASN A 49 34.08 -6.45 12.25
N ASP A 50 33.39 -6.02 11.18
CA ASP A 50 32.98 -4.62 11.00
C ASP A 50 31.64 -4.37 11.70
N MET A 51 31.75 -4.11 13.00
CA MET A 51 30.60 -3.89 13.88
C MET A 51 29.91 -2.55 13.66
N VAL A 52 30.59 -1.55 13.08
CA VAL A 52 30.01 -0.23 12.82
C VAL A 52 29.03 -0.33 11.66
N SER A 53 29.47 -0.92 10.54
CA SER A 53 28.62 -1.14 9.37
C SER A 53 27.46 -2.10 9.68
N ALA A 54 27.72 -3.18 10.44
CA ALA A 54 26.66 -4.10 10.85
C ALA A 54 25.56 -3.43 11.70
N LYS A 55 25.94 -2.52 12.62
CA LYS A 55 24.98 -1.76 13.43
C LYS A 55 24.17 -0.76 12.59
N ALA A 56 24.78 -0.12 11.60
CA ALA A 56 24.07 0.80 10.70
C ALA A 56 23.00 0.05 9.89
N LEU A 57 23.38 -1.05 9.24
CA LEU A 57 22.47 -1.89 8.45
C LEU A 57 21.36 -2.51 9.32
N ALA A 58 21.64 -2.86 10.57
CA ALA A 58 20.63 -3.37 11.49
C ALA A 58 19.55 -2.32 11.83
N LYS A 59 19.94 -1.05 11.99
CA LYS A 59 18.97 0.04 12.20
C LYS A 59 18.06 0.22 10.99
N GLU A 60 18.61 0.12 9.78
CA GLU A 60 17.83 0.20 8.54
C GLU A 60 16.76 -0.88 8.46
N ILE A 61 17.05 -2.14 8.85
CA ILE A 61 16.04 -3.20 8.91
C ILE A 61 14.88 -2.84 9.84
N VAL A 62 15.17 -2.27 11.02
CA VAL A 62 14.11 -1.88 11.96
C VAL A 62 13.23 -0.78 11.36
N THR A 63 13.82 0.19 10.66
CA THR A 63 13.04 1.22 9.95
C THR A 63 12.23 0.64 8.80
N SER A 64 12.79 -0.29 8.02
CA SER A 64 12.07 -0.98 6.94
C SER A 64 10.84 -1.72 7.45
N ARG A 65 10.96 -2.45 8.57
CA ARG A 65 9.83 -3.13 9.21
C ARG A 65 8.72 -2.18 9.65
N ARG A 66 9.06 -1.00 10.20
CA ARG A 66 8.07 0.02 10.55
C ARG A 66 7.34 0.54 9.31
N THR A 67 8.08 0.74 8.22
CA THR A 67 7.49 1.14 6.93
C THR A 67 6.54 0.06 6.40
N VAL A 68 6.91 -1.21 6.48
CA VAL A 68 6.06 -2.35 6.09
C VAL A 68 4.77 -2.38 6.91
N ASN A 69 4.84 -2.19 8.22
CA ASN A 69 3.64 -2.12 9.07
C ASN A 69 2.69 -0.99 8.63
N ARG A 70 3.23 0.20 8.35
CA ARG A 70 2.45 1.32 7.82
C ARG A 70 1.84 1.01 6.45
N LEU A 71 2.55 0.30 5.57
CA LEU A 71 2.02 -0.13 4.28
C LEU A 71 0.87 -1.14 4.44
N TYR A 72 0.92 -2.02 5.44
CA TYR A 72 -0.20 -2.92 5.75
C TYR A 72 -1.44 -2.17 6.24
N GLU A 73 -1.27 -1.16 7.09
CA GLU A 73 -2.36 -0.28 7.53
C GLU A 73 -2.98 0.47 6.33
N ASN A 74 -2.15 1.04 5.46
CA ASN A 74 -2.61 1.73 4.26
C ASN A 74 -3.38 0.80 3.31
N LYS A 75 -2.89 -0.43 3.12
CA LYS A 75 -3.56 -1.45 2.32
C LYS A 75 -4.95 -1.77 2.88
N ALA A 76 -5.03 -2.03 4.19
CA ALA A 76 -6.30 -2.30 4.87
C ALA A 76 -7.28 -1.12 4.73
N GLN A 77 -6.78 0.12 4.84
CA GLN A 77 -7.59 1.32 4.64
C GLN A 77 -8.12 1.43 3.21
N ASN A 78 -7.29 1.16 2.20
CA ASN A 78 -7.69 1.20 0.81
C ASN A 78 -8.72 0.08 0.48
N GLU A 79 -8.54 -1.12 1.02
CA GLU A 79 -9.52 -2.22 0.92
C GLU A 79 -10.85 -1.84 1.57
N PHE A 80 -10.82 -1.23 2.76
CA PHE A 80 -11.99 -0.71 3.43
C PHE A 80 -12.72 0.34 2.59
N ASN A 81 -11.99 1.32 2.04
CA ASN A 81 -12.56 2.38 1.20
C ASN A 81 -13.27 1.82 -0.05
N ILE A 82 -12.64 0.84 -0.71
CA ILE A 82 -13.24 0.15 -1.86
C ILE A 82 -14.52 -0.57 -1.43
N ASN A 83 -14.46 -1.37 -0.36
CA ASN A 83 -15.61 -2.12 0.14
C ASN A 83 -16.77 -1.21 0.59
N ALA A 84 -16.45 -0.09 1.24
CA ALA A 84 -17.43 0.92 1.65
C ALA A 84 -18.09 1.59 0.43
N SER A 85 -17.33 1.86 -0.64
CA SER A 85 -17.88 2.34 -1.90
C SER A 85 -18.85 1.34 -2.52
N TRP A 86 -18.50 0.04 -2.52
CA TRP A 86 -19.39 -1.01 -3.01
C TRP A 86 -20.63 -1.23 -2.14
N ARG A 87 -20.58 -0.95 -0.84
CA ARG A 87 -21.77 -0.98 0.04
C ARG A 87 -22.73 0.15 -0.31
N LYS A 88 -22.23 1.39 -0.42
CA LYS A 88 -23.07 2.55 -0.83
C LYS A 88 -23.78 2.36 -2.17
N SER A 89 -23.16 1.67 -3.14
CA SER A 89 -23.81 1.34 -4.41
C SER A 89 -24.86 0.23 -4.30
N ARG A 90 -24.73 -0.69 -3.34
CA ARG A 90 -25.70 -1.79 -3.09
C ARG A 90 -26.90 -1.36 -2.25
N ASP A 91 -26.73 -0.36 -1.39
CA ASP A 91 -27.81 0.24 -0.60
C ASP A 91 -28.58 1.33 -1.36
N CYS A 92 -28.36 1.47 -2.68
CA CYS A 92 -29.14 2.39 -3.50
C CYS A 92 -30.53 1.76 -3.77
N PRO A 93 -31.64 2.35 -3.31
CA PRO A 93 -32.99 1.80 -3.49
C PRO A 93 -33.48 1.77 -4.96
N TYR A 94 -32.64 2.18 -5.92
CA TYR A 94 -32.91 2.20 -7.36
C TYR A 94 -31.98 1.28 -8.17
N SER A 95 -31.58 0.13 -7.65
CA SER A 95 -30.92 -0.91 -8.45
C SER A 95 -31.63 -2.26 -8.32
N GLY A 96 -32.88 -2.29 -8.78
CA GLY A 96 -33.55 -3.53 -9.18
C GLY A 96 -33.14 -3.93 -10.62
N PRO A 97 -33.38 -5.18 -11.05
CA PRO A 97 -32.87 -5.75 -12.31
C PRO A 97 -33.55 -5.22 -13.60
N PHE A 98 -34.09 -4.00 -13.61
CA PHE A 98 -34.84 -3.45 -14.74
C PHE A 98 -34.43 -2.00 -15.04
N VAL A 99 -33.22 -1.79 -15.56
CA VAL A 99 -32.91 -0.62 -16.40
C VAL A 99 -31.95 -1.06 -17.51
N LYS A 100 -32.51 -1.76 -18.51
CA LYS A 100 -31.96 -1.75 -19.87
C LYS A 100 -32.76 -0.71 -20.65
N GLU A 101 -32.04 0.17 -21.34
CA GLU A 101 -32.42 0.84 -22.59
C GLU A 101 -33.77 1.59 -22.61
N CYS A 102 -33.69 2.91 -22.43
CA CYS A 102 -34.24 3.91 -23.35
C CYS A 102 -33.17 4.98 -23.57
#